data_AF-A0A5B9P820-F1
#
_entry.id   AF-A0A5B9P820-F1
#
_cell.length_a   1.000
_cell.length_b   1.000
_cell.length_c   1.000
_cell.angle_alpha   90.00
_cell.angle_beta   90.00
_cell.angle_gamma   90.00
#
_symmetry.space_group_name_H-M   'P 1'
#
loop_
_entity.id
_entity.type
_entity.pdbx_description
1 polymer ?
#
loop_
_entity_poly.entity_id
_entity_poly.type
_entity_poly.pdbx_seq_one_letter_code
_entity_poly.pdbx_strand_id
1 'polypeptide(L)' 'MLVDLEDGCCRECEGQLEITHFDDACLWVCCTECNNDYEVETDFFGDGCVKYYFTMQCKSLGLDPNDMHQ' A
#
# COMPACT_ATOMS: atom_id res chain seq x y z
N MET A 1 2.90 -0.30 -6.02
CA MET A 1 3.75 -0.88 -4.95
C MET A 1 3.12 -2.18 -4.50
N LEU A 2 3.85 -3.30 -4.56
CA LEU A 2 3.29 -4.59 -4.14
C LEU A 2 3.16 -4.68 -2.61
N VAL A 3 2.05 -5.25 -2.16
CA VAL A 3 1.77 -5.56 -0.74
C VAL A 3 2.29 -6.95 -0.43
N ASP A 4 3.05 -7.12 0.64
CA ASP A 4 3.47 -8.46 1.04
C ASP A 4 2.25 -9.29 1.46
N LEU A 5 2.17 -10.54 0.97
CA LEU A 5 1.03 -11.43 1.22
C LEU A 5 0.80 -11.71 2.72
N GLU A 6 1.82 -11.54 3.55
CA GLU A 6 1.70 -11.65 5.01
C GLU A 6 0.95 -10.47 5.64
N ASP A 7 0.97 -9.29 5.02
CA ASP A 7 0.28 -8.09 5.50
C ASP A 7 -1.15 -8.01 4.95
N GLY A 8 -1.36 -8.44 3.71
CA GLY A 8 -2.68 -8.41 3.09
C GLY A 8 -2.76 -9.05 1.72
N CYS A 9 -3.94 -9.57 1.40
CA CYS A 9 -4.26 -10.19 0.12
C CYS A 9 -5.62 -9.74 -0.41
N CYS A 10 -5.90 -10.08 -1.67
CA CYS A 10 -7.17 -9.75 -2.29
C CYS A 10 -8.33 -10.43 -1.56
N ARG A 11 -9.36 -9.65 -1.21
CA ARG A 11 -10.54 -10.18 -0.52
C ARG A 11 -11.37 -11.19 -1.31
N GLU A 12 -11.21 -11.24 -2.64
CA GLU A 12 -12.00 -12.11 -3.52
C GLU A 12 -11.30 -13.43 -3.83
N CYS A 13 -9.98 -13.40 -4.07
CA CYS A 13 -9.23 -14.55 -4.56
C CYS A 13 -7.97 -14.86 -3.74
N GLU A 14 -7.74 -14.12 -2.63
CA GLU A 14 -6.55 -14.24 -1.78
C GLU A 14 -5.22 -13.98 -2.53
N GLY A 15 -5.31 -13.38 -3.72
CA GLY A 15 -4.18 -13.09 -4.58
C GLY A 15 -3.42 -11.81 -4.22
N GLN A 16 -2.34 -11.58 -4.97
CA GLN A 16 -1.42 -10.45 -4.77
C GLN A 16 -2.10 -9.09 -5.01
N LEU A 17 -1.88 -8.14 -4.08
CA LEU A 17 -2.33 -6.75 -4.21
C LEU A 17 -1.19 -5.82 -4.65
N GLU A 18 -1.52 -4.84 -5.48
CA GLU A 18 -0.70 -3.68 -5.77
C GLU A 18 -1.42 -2.41 -5.34
N ILE A 19 -0.74 -1.57 -4.56
CA ILE A 19 -1.18 -0.19 -4.31
C ILE A 19 -0.84 0.67 -5.53
N THR A 20 -1.87 1.26 -6.15
CA THR A 20 -1.79 2.02 -7.40
C THR A 20 -1.88 3.53 -7.18
N HIS A 21 -2.59 3.97 -6.14
CA HIS A 21 -2.78 5.38 -5.80
C HIS A 21 -2.94 5.58 -4.28
N PHE A 22 -2.79 6.82 -3.82
CA PHE A 22 -3.04 7.22 -2.44
C PHE A 22 -3.37 8.71 -2.33
N ASP A 23 -4.02 9.07 -1.22
CA ASP A 23 -4.17 10.44 -0.74
C ASP A 23 -3.89 10.51 0.77
N ASP A 24 -4.34 11.57 1.44
CA ASP A 24 -4.12 11.79 2.88
C ASP A 24 -4.98 10.90 3.80
N ALA A 25 -5.91 10.12 3.27
CA ALA A 25 -6.81 9.26 4.05
C ALA A 25 -6.81 7.80 3.60
N CYS A 26 -6.56 7.54 2.32
CA CYS A 26 -6.87 6.25 1.67
C CYS A 26 -5.75 5.75 0.75
N LEU A 27 -5.78 4.44 0.52
CA LEU A 27 -4.98 3.71 -0.48
C LEU A 27 -5.92 3.04 -1.48
N TRP A 28 -5.56 3.08 -2.77
CA TRP A 28 -6.23 2.31 -3.80
C TRP A 28 -5.39 1.09 -4.12
N VAL A 29 -6.00 -0.09 -4.00
CA VAL A 29 -5.37 -1.37 -4.26
C VAL A 29 -6.03 -2.07 -5.43
N CYS A 30 -5.24 -2.73 -6.25
CA CYS A 30 -5.69 -3.57 -7.35
C CYS A 30 -5.10 -4.96 -7.20
N CYS A 31 -5.95 -5.99 -7.30
CA CYS A 31 -5.47 -7.37 -7.35
C CYS A 31 -4.85 -7.67 -8.72
N THR A 32 -3.61 -8.16 -8.73
CA THR A 32 -2.88 -8.44 -9.97
C THR A 32 -3.39 -9.69 -10.70
N GLU A 33 -4.24 -10.48 -10.05
CA GLU A 33 -4.79 -11.73 -10.61
C GLU A 33 -6.21 -11.53 -11.15
N CYS A 34 -7.12 -11.01 -10.31
CA CYS A 34 -8.53 -10.83 -10.68
C CYS A 34 -8.86 -9.43 -11.21
N ASN A 35 -7.90 -8.49 -11.21
CA ASN A 35 -8.06 -7.09 -11.60
C ASN A 35 -9.17 -6.35 -10.84
N ASN A 36 -9.50 -6.81 -9.64
CA ASN A 36 -10.45 -6.11 -8.78
C ASN A 36 -9.74 -4.98 -8.05
N ASP A 37 -10.25 -3.76 -8.20
CA ASP A 37 -9.75 -2.56 -7.53
C ASP A 37 -10.71 -2.06 -6.44
N TYR A 38 -10.14 -1.59 -5.33
CA TYR A 38 -10.92 -1.03 -4.23
C TYR A 38 -10.08 -0.09 -3.35
N GLU A 39 -10.79 0.75 -2.61
CA GLU A 39 -10.25 1.70 -1.65
C GLU A 39 -10.17 1.07 -0.25
N VAL A 40 -9.08 1.38 0.47
CA VAL A 40 -8.86 0.98 1.87
C VAL A 40 -8.25 2.13 2.66
N GLU A 41 -8.40 2.12 3.98
CA GLU A 41 -7.74 3.09 4.86
C GLU A 41 -6.21 2.94 4.81
N THR A 42 -5.47 4.01 5.14
CA THR A 42 -4.00 4.01 5.14
C THR A 42 -3.35 2.98 6.06
N ASP A 43 -4.01 2.59 7.15
CA ASP A 43 -3.56 1.55 8.09
C ASP A 43 -4.25 0.19 7.87
N PHE A 44 -4.89 -0.04 6.71
CA PHE A 44 -5.63 -1.28 6.46
C PHE A 44 -4.78 -2.54 6.63
N PHE A 45 -3.48 -2.45 6.38
CA PHE A 45 -2.51 -3.54 6.51
C PHE A 45 -1.92 -3.69 7.92
N GLY A 46 -2.34 -2.85 8.89
CA GLY A 46 -1.88 -2.89 10.28
C GLY A 46 -0.40 -2.57 10.46
N ASP A 47 0.19 -1.79 9.54
CA ASP A 47 1.60 -1.41 9.54
C ASP A 47 1.87 -0.08 10.25
N GLY A 48 0.86 0.50 10.90
CA GLY A 48 0.92 1.83 11.51
C GLY A 48 1.12 2.93 10.47
N CYS A 49 0.69 2.72 9.23
CA CYS A 49 0.92 3.58 8.07
C CYS A 49 2.40 3.75 7.65
N VAL A 50 3.33 2.90 8.11
CA VAL A 50 4.78 3.11 7.94
C VAL A 50 5.36 2.41 6.70
N LYS A 51 4.94 1.18 6.43
CA LYS A 51 5.53 0.37 5.36
C LYS A 51 5.02 0.81 4.00
N TYR A 52 3.71 1.02 3.86
CA TYR A 52 3.09 1.31 2.57
C TYR A 52 2.85 2.80 2.36
N TYR A 53 1.99 3.40 3.17
CA TYR A 53 1.59 4.80 3.02
C TYR A 53 2.80 5.74 3.10
N PHE A 54 3.56 5.68 4.19
CA PHE A 54 4.73 6.54 4.38
C PHE A 54 5.80 6.36 3.28
N THR A 55 6.06 5.13 2.85
CA THR A 55 6.95 4.84 1.72
C THR A 55 6.49 5.52 0.43
N MET A 56 5.20 5.46 0.11
CA MET A 56 4.68 6.11 -1.09
C MET A 56 4.69 7.63 -0.97
N GLN A 57 4.39 8.17 0.21
CA GLN A 57 4.45 9.61 0.49
C GLN A 57 5.88 10.16 0.38
N CYS A 58 6.90 9.43 0.84
CA CYS A 58 8.30 9.80 0.63
C CYS A 58 8.64 9.82 -0.85
N LYS A 59 8.28 8.76 -1.58
CA LYS A 59 8.56 8.65 -3.02
C LYS A 59 7.91 9.77 -3.82
N SER A 60 6.68 10.18 -3.48
CA SER A 60 6.00 11.29 -4.17
C SER A 60 6.66 12.65 -3.93
N LEU A 61 7.36 12.81 -2.80
CA LEU A 61 8.16 13.99 -2.46
C LEU A 61 9.61 13.90 -2.96
N GLY A 62 10.00 12.80 -3.61
CA GLY A 62 11.38 12.56 -4.04
C GLY A 62 12.34 12.24 -2.89
N LEU A 63 11.82 11.76 -1.76
CA LEU A 63 12.59 11.34 -0.59
C LEU A 63 12.83 9.82 -0.60
N ASP A 64 13.96 9.38 -0.06
CA ASP A 64 14.20 7.96 0.23
C ASP A 64 13.62 7.63 1.60
N PRO A 65 12.65 6.70 1.71
CA PRO A 65 12.06 6.30 2.99
C PRO A 65 13.06 5.66 3.95
N ASN A 66 14.22 5.19 3.48
CA ASN A 66 15.28 4.60 4.30
C ASN A 66 16.34 5.61 4.77
N ASP A 67 16.36 6.82 4.20
CA ASP A 67 17.31 7.89 4.56
C ASP A 67 16.81 8.74 5.75
N MET A 68 15.81 8.23 6.48
CA MET A 68 15.39 8.82 7.75
C MET A 68 16.26 8.33 8.90
N HIS A 69 17.55 8.64 8.82
CA HIS A 69 18.41 8.53 10.00
C HIS A 69 18.01 9.61 11.02
N GLN A 70 17.46 9.14 12.16
CA GLN A 70 17.19 9.95 13.35
C GLN A 70 18.45 10.60 13.91
#